data_AF-A0A525C5E0-F1
#
_entry.id   AF-A0A525C5E0-F1
#
_cell.length_a   1.000
_cell.length_b   1.000
_cell.length_c   1.000
_cell.angle_alpha   90.00
_cell.angle_beta   90.00
_cell.angle_gamma   90.00
#
_symmetry.space_group_name_H-M   'P 1'
#
loop_
_entity.id
_entity.type
_entity.pdbx_description
1 polymer ?
#
loop_
_entity_poly.entity_id
_entity_poly.type
_entity_poly.pdbx_seq_one_letter_code
_entity_poly.pdbx_strand_id
1 'polypeptide(L)'
;MIKSIRFCLFTTQFINSEDDCEDFLCNVEKNFGEKALPKKFGLYEPTEKSFIGERSAFVRYWQDGICWNYNFPKRQGSVSSENKLRTTHSIIEYDFKVKKNQEESYKLFLYYFAKKYSADWIYYCFLHDDYIDPADNLLFSPSTIHLESWLAGIPWMGIFGKPYVDLFGKDTILSMPVFKTEEITSNMIFFQLTETLQDAINDYEAFSDLRNKVKEHLGKDAFLGQEEWDELEFDAPSAKMLPKFDLVDPKDIK
;
A
#
# COMPACT_ATOMS: atom_id res chain seq x y z
N MET A 1 21.01 -1.45 -4.70
CA MET A 1 20.61 -2.63 -3.88
C MET A 1 19.45 -2.22 -2.98
N ILE A 2 18.28 -2.79 -3.23
CA ILE A 2 17.03 -2.53 -2.51
C ILE A 2 17.17 -2.99 -1.06
N LYS A 3 16.89 -2.09 -0.11
CA LYS A 3 17.07 -2.33 1.34
C LYS A 3 15.75 -2.42 2.11
N SER A 4 14.67 -1.92 1.52
CA SER A 4 13.36 -1.86 2.14
C SER A 4 12.26 -2.27 1.17
N ILE A 5 11.17 -2.74 1.74
CA ILE A 5 9.91 -3.01 1.07
C ILE A 5 8.81 -2.28 1.83
N ARG A 6 7.97 -1.56 1.11
CA ARG A 6 6.88 -0.75 1.66
C ARG A 6 5.59 -1.54 1.66
N PHE A 7 4.96 -1.63 2.82
CA PHE A 7 3.57 -2.00 2.98
C PHE A 7 2.69 -0.75 2.86
N CYS A 8 1.59 -0.88 2.12
CA CYS A 8 0.53 0.11 2.07
C CYS A 8 -0.83 -0.57 2.28
N LEU A 9 -1.70 0.08 3.05
CA LEU A 9 -3.11 -0.28 3.23
C LEU A 9 -3.98 0.94 2.91
N PHE A 10 -5.00 0.75 2.09
CA PHE A 10 -6.07 1.70 1.81
C PHE A 10 -7.41 1.06 2.16
N THR A 11 -8.20 1.78 2.97
CA THR A 11 -9.55 1.36 3.33
C THR A 11 -10.45 2.56 3.58
N THR A 12 -11.70 2.47 3.18
CA THR A 12 -12.78 3.39 3.58
C THR A 12 -13.18 3.25 5.06
N GLN A 13 -12.70 2.22 5.76
CA GLN A 13 -12.95 2.04 7.19
C GLN A 13 -12.10 2.98 8.06
N PHE A 14 -12.58 3.20 9.28
CA PHE A 14 -11.84 3.90 10.32
C PHE A 14 -10.83 2.97 10.97
N ILE A 15 -9.59 3.42 11.09
CA ILE A 15 -8.49 2.70 11.73
C ILE A 15 -7.78 3.60 12.73
N ASN A 16 -8.54 4.23 13.63
CA ASN A 16 -8.03 5.23 14.56
C ASN A 16 -8.22 4.85 16.04
N SER A 17 -8.67 3.64 16.36
CA SER A 17 -8.84 3.23 17.76
C SER A 17 -7.52 2.82 18.41
N GLU A 18 -7.48 2.81 19.75
CA GLU A 18 -6.33 2.25 20.48
C GLU A 18 -6.13 0.76 20.15
N ASP A 19 -7.23 0.02 20.02
CA ASP A 19 -7.22 -1.40 19.65
C ASP A 19 -6.63 -1.63 18.25
N ASP A 20 -6.92 -0.75 17.28
CA ASP A 20 -6.34 -0.84 15.94
C ASP A 20 -4.82 -0.59 15.95
N CYS A 21 -4.38 0.39 16.74
CA CYS A 21 -2.95 0.68 16.92
C CYS A 21 -2.24 -0.52 17.55
N GLU A 22 -2.77 -1.04 18.66
CA GLU A 22 -2.15 -2.14 19.40
C GLU A 22 -2.15 -3.45 18.59
N ASP A 23 -3.23 -3.73 17.88
CA ASP A 23 -3.32 -4.88 16.97
C ASP A 23 -2.33 -4.75 15.81
N PHE A 24 -2.16 -3.55 15.25
CA PHE A 24 -1.15 -3.30 14.22
C PHE A 24 0.26 -3.56 14.73
N LEU A 25 0.63 -2.98 15.88
CA LEU A 25 1.95 -3.17 16.49
C LEU A 25 2.22 -4.63 16.86
N CYS A 26 1.21 -5.33 17.40
CA CYS A 26 1.30 -6.75 17.73
C CYS A 26 1.58 -7.60 16.49
N ASN A 27 0.90 -7.33 15.37
CA ASN A 27 1.14 -8.05 14.12
C ASN A 27 2.51 -7.70 13.51
N VAL A 28 2.98 -6.45 13.63
CA VAL A 28 4.34 -6.08 13.18
C VAL A 28 5.39 -6.87 13.96
N GLU A 29 5.27 -6.91 15.28
CA GLU A 29 6.19 -7.64 16.15
C GLU A 29 6.14 -9.15 15.88
N LYS A 30 4.93 -9.73 15.79
CA LYS A 30 4.73 -11.15 15.54
C LYS A 30 5.33 -11.62 14.21
N ASN A 31 5.14 -10.86 13.14
CA ASN A 31 5.53 -11.29 11.79
C ASN A 31 6.97 -10.88 11.43
N PHE A 32 7.49 -9.79 12.00
CA PHE A 32 8.78 -9.21 11.59
C PHE A 32 9.80 -9.02 12.73
N GLY A 33 9.38 -9.28 13.97
CA GLY A 33 10.16 -9.21 15.21
C GLY A 33 10.17 -7.82 15.84
N GLU A 34 10.56 -7.73 17.11
CA GLU A 34 10.65 -6.47 17.88
C GLU A 34 11.48 -5.38 17.18
N LYS A 35 12.54 -5.79 16.48
CA LYS A 35 13.39 -4.85 15.73
C LYS A 35 12.68 -4.19 14.56
N ALA A 36 11.51 -4.67 14.15
CA ALA A 36 10.70 -4.03 13.12
C ALA A 36 9.90 -2.85 13.68
N LEU A 37 9.63 -2.80 14.99
CA LEU A 37 8.80 -1.77 15.62
C LEU A 37 9.38 -0.34 15.47
N PRO A 38 8.53 0.70 15.58
CA PRO A 38 8.98 2.09 15.55
C PRO A 38 10.06 2.36 16.59
N LYS A 39 10.97 3.29 16.29
CA LYS A 39 11.93 3.80 17.27
C LYS A 39 11.62 5.20 17.74
N LYS A 40 11.33 6.08 16.78
CA LYS A 40 10.92 7.47 17.03
C LYS A 40 9.60 7.77 16.34
N PHE A 41 8.81 8.67 16.91
CA PHE A 41 7.53 9.08 16.33
C PHE A 41 7.20 10.54 16.60
N GLY A 42 6.20 11.05 15.89
CA GLY A 42 5.66 12.39 16.03
C GLY A 42 4.45 12.59 15.12
N LEU A 43 3.76 13.73 15.27
CA LEU A 43 2.70 14.12 14.33
C LEU A 43 3.29 14.62 13.01
N TYR A 44 4.48 15.23 13.07
CA TYR A 44 5.20 15.78 11.93
C TYR A 44 6.69 15.46 12.05
N GLU A 45 7.41 15.56 10.93
CA GLU A 45 8.87 15.52 10.96
C GLU A 45 9.45 16.88 11.41
N PRO A 46 10.57 16.87 12.16
CA PRO A 46 11.31 15.72 12.66
C PRO A 46 10.62 15.00 13.82
N THR A 47 10.70 13.66 13.85
CA THR A 47 10.16 12.85 14.95
C THR A 47 11.07 12.89 16.19
N GLU A 48 10.58 13.39 17.32
CA GLU A 48 11.40 13.59 18.53
C GLU A 48 11.14 12.57 19.65
N LYS A 49 9.94 11.98 19.69
CA LYS A 49 9.51 11.08 20.78
C LYS A 49 10.08 9.68 20.63
N SER A 50 10.34 9.00 21.75
CA SER A 50 10.88 7.63 21.77
C SER A 50 9.78 6.60 21.93
N PHE A 51 9.65 5.64 21.00
CA PHE A 51 8.62 4.61 21.07
C PHE A 51 8.71 3.75 22.34
N ILE A 52 9.92 3.29 22.70
CA ILE A 52 10.13 2.40 23.86
C ILE A 52 9.70 3.07 25.17
N GLY A 53 9.98 4.38 25.33
CA GLY A 53 9.63 5.14 26.53
C GLY A 53 8.23 5.74 26.54
N GLU A 54 7.58 5.84 25.37
CA GLU A 54 6.36 6.62 25.18
C GLU A 54 5.29 5.86 24.36
N ARG A 55 5.20 4.52 24.44
CA ARG A 55 4.21 3.71 23.68
C ARG A 55 2.77 4.22 23.87
N SER A 56 2.35 4.55 25.09
CA SER A 56 1.01 5.10 25.33
C SER A 56 0.78 6.45 24.62
N ALA A 57 1.83 7.25 24.40
CA ALA A 57 1.71 8.47 23.61
C ALA A 57 1.66 8.16 22.10
N PHE A 58 2.37 7.13 21.62
CA PHE A 58 2.23 6.63 20.25
C PHE A 58 0.78 6.22 19.96
N VAL A 59 0.18 5.43 20.84
CA VAL A 59 -1.23 4.98 20.72
C VAL A 59 -2.20 6.16 20.68
N ARG A 60 -1.98 7.19 21.50
CA ARG A 60 -2.80 8.42 21.43
C ARG A 60 -2.63 9.15 20.10
N TYR A 61 -1.40 9.31 19.61
CA TYR A 61 -1.14 10.02 18.36
C TYR A 61 -1.65 9.26 17.13
N TRP A 62 -1.75 7.93 17.20
CA TRP A 62 -2.39 7.12 16.15
C TRP A 62 -3.80 7.60 15.80
N GLN A 63 -4.54 8.09 16.81
CA GLN A 63 -5.92 8.55 16.64
C GLN A 63 -6.03 9.83 15.81
N ASP A 64 -4.96 10.63 15.81
CA ASP A 64 -4.86 11.93 15.13
C ASP A 64 -4.07 11.84 13.80
N GLY A 65 -3.45 10.69 13.53
CA GLY A 65 -2.45 10.55 12.46
C GLY A 65 -1.04 10.76 12.99
N ILE A 66 -0.14 9.84 12.64
CA ILE A 66 1.21 9.78 13.20
C ILE A 66 2.21 9.34 12.13
N CYS A 67 3.45 9.82 12.22
CA CYS A 67 4.57 9.30 11.46
C CYS A 67 5.66 8.76 12.40
N TRP A 68 6.44 7.79 11.92
CA TRP A 68 7.53 7.20 12.68
C TRP A 68 8.73 6.84 11.83
N ASN A 69 9.89 6.80 12.51
CA ASN A 69 11.21 6.69 11.92
C ASN A 69 12.04 5.59 12.62
N TYR A 70 12.89 4.91 11.86
CA TYR A 70 13.85 3.93 12.41
C TYR A 70 15.10 4.62 12.96
N ASN A 71 15.66 5.54 12.17
CA ASN A 71 16.76 6.46 12.48
C ASN A 71 16.61 7.62 11.47
N PHE A 72 16.53 8.87 11.94
CA PHE A 72 16.47 10.05 11.09
C PHE A 72 17.66 10.06 10.10
N PRO A 73 17.47 10.44 8.82
CA PRO A 73 16.28 11.05 8.23
C PRO A 73 15.31 10.07 7.53
N LYS A 74 15.40 8.75 7.77
CA LYS A 74 14.58 7.80 7.02
C LYS A 74 13.21 7.57 7.67
N ARG A 75 12.17 8.14 7.04
CA ARG A 75 10.77 7.80 7.34
C ARG A 75 10.55 6.31 7.20
N GLN A 76 9.94 5.72 8.23
CA GLN A 76 9.64 4.29 8.29
C GLN A 76 8.15 4.03 8.10
N GLY A 77 7.27 4.96 8.42
CA GLY A 77 5.86 4.78 8.15
C GLY A 77 4.98 5.89 8.69
N SER A 78 3.69 5.73 8.48
CA SER A 78 2.65 6.61 9.02
C SER A 78 1.29 5.94 9.05
N VAL A 79 0.40 6.52 9.83
CA VAL A 79 -1.04 6.36 9.65
C VAL A 79 -1.66 7.72 9.35
N SER A 80 -2.57 7.72 8.38
CA SER A 80 -3.45 8.85 8.08
C SER A 80 -4.87 8.33 8.21
N SER A 81 -5.50 8.62 9.35
CA SER A 81 -6.82 8.10 9.72
C SER A 81 -7.88 9.19 9.83
N GLU A 82 -7.58 10.39 9.32
CA GLU A 82 -8.47 11.55 9.26
C GLU A 82 -9.58 11.38 8.22
N ASN A 83 -10.35 10.30 8.32
CA ASN A 83 -11.45 9.98 7.44
C ASN A 83 -12.81 10.21 8.11
N LYS A 84 -12.93 11.14 9.07
CA LYS A 84 -14.16 11.34 9.90
C LYS A 84 -15.43 11.49 9.07
N LEU A 85 -15.27 12.01 7.87
CA LEU A 85 -16.35 12.28 6.94
C LEU A 85 -16.50 11.22 5.83
N ARG A 86 -15.68 10.18 5.83
CA ARG A 86 -15.60 9.17 4.75
C ARG A 86 -15.29 9.76 3.37
N THR A 87 -14.62 10.91 3.32
CA THR A 87 -14.25 11.60 2.08
C THR A 87 -12.91 11.13 1.52
N THR A 88 -12.14 10.36 2.29
CA THR A 88 -10.83 9.83 1.88
C THR A 88 -10.67 8.38 2.33
N HIS A 89 -9.58 7.72 1.98
CA HIS A 89 -9.18 6.46 2.60
C HIS A 89 -8.46 6.76 3.91
N SER A 90 -8.63 5.87 4.90
CA SER A 90 -7.60 5.71 5.91
C SER A 90 -6.43 4.93 5.33
N ILE A 91 -5.21 5.37 5.64
CA ILE A 91 -3.97 4.86 5.03
C ILE A 91 -2.99 4.43 6.12
N ILE A 92 -2.41 3.23 5.98
CA ILE A 92 -1.20 2.83 6.74
C ILE A 92 -0.06 2.61 5.75
N GLU A 93 1.08 3.23 6.00
CA GLU A 93 2.32 3.02 5.26
C GLU A 93 3.39 2.48 6.22
N TYR A 94 4.13 1.44 5.83
CA TYR A 94 5.19 0.87 6.67
C TYR A 94 6.34 0.27 5.85
N ASP A 95 7.55 0.79 6.02
CA ASP A 95 8.77 0.28 5.44
C ASP A 95 9.40 -0.80 6.33
N PHE A 96 9.47 -2.00 5.78
CA PHE A 96 10.18 -3.13 6.38
C PHE A 96 11.55 -3.28 5.73
N LYS A 97 12.54 -3.75 6.51
CA LYS A 97 13.82 -4.17 5.95
C LYS A 97 13.64 -5.48 5.20
N VAL A 98 14.18 -5.55 3.98
CA VAL A 98 14.17 -6.77 3.20
C VAL A 98 14.97 -7.86 3.93
N LYS A 99 14.34 -9.01 4.12
CA LYS A 99 14.97 -10.26 4.58
C LYS A 99 14.59 -11.36 3.60
N LYS A 100 15.45 -12.37 3.44
CA LYS A 100 15.16 -13.56 2.63
C LYS A 100 14.10 -14.43 3.33
N ASN A 101 13.32 -15.17 2.55
CA ASN A 101 12.37 -16.18 3.04
C ASN A 101 11.35 -15.59 4.02
N GLN A 102 10.68 -14.50 3.62
CA GLN A 102 9.62 -13.82 4.40
C GLN A 102 8.29 -13.73 3.64
N GLU A 103 8.19 -14.36 2.48
CA GLU A 103 7.03 -14.31 1.57
C GLU A 103 5.74 -14.70 2.30
N GLU A 104 5.79 -15.76 3.11
CA GLU A 104 4.63 -16.21 3.90
C GLU A 104 4.26 -15.20 4.99
N SER A 105 5.24 -14.61 5.68
CA SER A 105 4.97 -13.55 6.68
C SER A 105 4.31 -12.32 6.04
N TYR A 106 4.79 -11.89 4.87
CA TYR A 106 4.18 -10.79 4.12
C TYR A 106 2.76 -11.14 3.68
N LYS A 107 2.55 -12.35 3.15
CA LYS A 107 1.22 -12.83 2.73
C LYS A 107 0.24 -12.84 3.91
N LEU A 108 0.62 -13.44 5.04
CA LEU A 108 -0.24 -13.52 6.22
C LEU A 108 -0.57 -12.15 6.79
N PHE A 109 0.39 -11.22 6.78
CA PHE A 109 0.18 -9.84 7.21
C PHE A 109 -0.84 -9.12 6.31
N LEU A 110 -0.72 -9.26 4.98
CA LEU A 110 -1.72 -8.74 4.05
C LEU A 110 -3.10 -9.35 4.30
N TYR A 111 -3.19 -10.67 4.43
CA TYR A 111 -4.45 -11.39 4.58
C TYR A 111 -5.21 -10.94 5.83
N TYR A 112 -4.47 -10.76 6.92
CA TYR A 112 -5.04 -10.31 8.19
C TYR A 112 -5.69 -8.93 8.06
N PHE A 113 -4.92 -7.92 7.61
CA PHE A 113 -5.42 -6.55 7.53
C PHE A 113 -6.42 -6.33 6.40
N ALA A 114 -6.27 -7.03 5.28
CA ALA A 114 -7.25 -7.01 4.21
C ALA A 114 -8.63 -7.42 4.70
N LYS A 115 -8.71 -8.55 5.42
CA LYS A 115 -9.97 -9.05 5.98
C LYS A 115 -10.49 -8.15 7.09
N LYS A 116 -9.63 -7.75 8.04
CA LYS A 116 -10.04 -6.95 9.21
C LYS A 116 -10.70 -5.64 8.78
N TYR A 117 -10.09 -4.94 7.82
CA TYR A 117 -10.52 -3.60 7.44
C TYR A 117 -11.23 -3.53 6.10
N SER A 118 -11.61 -4.67 5.51
CA SER A 118 -12.20 -4.74 4.17
C SER A 118 -11.41 -3.90 3.15
N ALA A 119 -10.10 -4.10 3.10
CA ALA A 119 -9.19 -3.22 2.36
C ALA A 119 -9.64 -3.09 0.89
N ASP A 120 -9.65 -1.85 0.40
CA ASP A 120 -9.88 -1.55 -1.00
C ASP A 120 -8.64 -1.87 -1.83
N TRP A 121 -7.47 -1.54 -1.29
CA TRP A 121 -6.18 -1.92 -1.84
C TRP A 121 -5.14 -2.09 -0.73
N ILE A 122 -4.36 -3.17 -0.79
CA ILE A 122 -3.32 -3.43 0.20
C ILE A 122 -2.18 -4.22 -0.45
N TYR A 123 -0.95 -3.80 -0.24
CA TYR A 123 0.17 -4.35 -1.01
C TYR A 123 1.54 -4.14 -0.38
N TYR A 124 2.50 -4.85 -0.93
CA TYR A 124 3.94 -4.64 -0.75
C TYR A 124 4.59 -4.18 -2.07
N CYS A 125 5.25 -3.04 -2.06
CA CYS A 125 6.04 -2.55 -3.18
C CYS A 125 7.48 -2.25 -2.78
N PHE A 126 8.37 -2.28 -3.77
CA PHE A 126 9.73 -1.78 -3.64
C PHE A 126 10.11 -1.18 -5.00
N LEU A 127 11.07 -0.29 -5.01
CA LEU A 127 11.60 0.31 -6.24
C LEU A 127 13.12 0.22 -6.21
N HIS A 128 13.71 0.01 -7.39
CA HIS A 128 15.14 0.10 -7.58
C HIS A 128 15.48 1.53 -7.99
N ASP A 129 16.38 2.20 -7.25
CA ASP A 129 16.76 3.61 -7.48
C ASP A 129 17.18 3.88 -8.93
N ASP A 130 17.81 2.89 -9.58
CA ASP A 130 18.32 2.99 -10.95
C ASP A 130 17.29 2.66 -12.06
N TYR A 131 16.08 2.19 -11.72
CA TYR A 131 15.07 1.71 -12.68
C TYR A 131 13.65 2.20 -12.33
N ILE A 132 13.52 3.48 -12.01
CA ILE A 132 12.23 4.07 -11.67
C ILE A 132 11.50 4.42 -12.98
N ASP A 133 10.45 3.67 -13.31
CA ASP A 133 9.32 4.22 -14.06
C ASP A 133 8.68 5.28 -13.15
N PRO A 134 8.67 6.58 -13.54
CA PRO A 134 8.12 7.65 -12.72
C PRO A 134 6.69 7.38 -12.23
N ALA A 135 5.87 6.71 -13.04
CA ALA A 135 4.50 6.37 -12.68
C ALA A 135 4.43 5.37 -11.51
N ASP A 136 5.31 4.36 -11.51
CA ASP A 136 5.37 3.38 -10.43
C ASP A 136 5.92 3.99 -9.12
N ASN A 137 6.61 5.14 -9.17
CA ASN A 137 7.03 5.86 -7.96
C ASN A 137 5.84 6.27 -7.09
N LEU A 138 4.66 6.47 -7.69
CA LEU A 138 3.43 6.75 -6.94
C LEU A 138 2.97 5.58 -6.07
N LEU A 139 3.47 4.35 -6.29
CA LEU A 139 3.20 3.23 -5.39
C LEU A 139 3.73 3.48 -3.97
N PHE A 140 4.72 4.37 -3.81
CA PHE A 140 5.29 4.69 -2.50
C PHE A 140 4.40 5.63 -1.68
N SER A 141 3.59 6.46 -2.31
CA SER A 141 2.75 7.43 -1.59
C SER A 141 1.47 7.76 -2.36
N PRO A 142 0.60 6.77 -2.69
CA PRO A 142 -0.68 7.08 -3.31
C PRO A 142 -1.57 7.84 -2.32
N SER A 143 -2.40 8.74 -2.85
CA SER A 143 -3.46 9.41 -2.11
C SER A 143 -4.80 8.89 -2.60
N THR A 144 -5.89 9.22 -1.90
CA THR A 144 -7.24 8.88 -2.39
C THR A 144 -7.52 9.50 -3.75
N ILE A 145 -7.11 10.75 -3.95
CA ILE A 145 -7.29 11.46 -5.23
C ILE A 145 -6.59 10.71 -6.36
N HIS A 146 -5.38 10.17 -6.10
CA HIS A 146 -4.70 9.33 -7.08
C HIS A 146 -5.54 8.09 -7.39
N LEU A 147 -6.02 7.35 -6.39
CA LEU A 147 -6.79 6.12 -6.61
C LEU A 147 -8.14 6.36 -7.32
N GLU A 148 -8.77 7.50 -7.09
CA GLU A 148 -9.98 7.93 -7.79
C GLU A 148 -9.72 8.34 -9.24
N SER A 149 -8.46 8.61 -9.60
CA SER A 149 -8.07 9.12 -10.91
C SER A 149 -7.27 8.13 -11.74
N TRP A 150 -6.49 7.22 -11.14
CA TRP A 150 -5.74 6.14 -11.81
C TRP A 150 -5.10 5.18 -10.79
N LEU A 151 -4.67 4.00 -11.25
CA LEU A 151 -3.80 3.11 -10.47
C LEU A 151 -2.32 3.42 -10.79
N ALA A 152 -1.52 3.71 -9.76
CA ALA A 152 -0.10 4.07 -9.92
C ALA A 152 0.72 3.01 -10.67
N GLY A 153 0.45 1.72 -10.42
CA GLY A 153 1.19 0.61 -11.01
C GLY A 153 0.80 -0.72 -10.40
N ILE A 154 1.58 -1.76 -10.69
CA ILE A 154 1.39 -3.10 -10.09
C ILE A 154 2.49 -3.35 -9.06
N PRO A 155 2.16 -3.51 -7.76
CA PRO A 155 3.13 -3.82 -6.72
C PRO A 155 3.62 -5.29 -6.84
N TRP A 156 4.67 -5.65 -6.11
CA TRP A 156 5.20 -7.03 -6.15
C TRP A 156 4.18 -8.07 -5.66
N MET A 157 3.50 -7.76 -4.57
CA MET A 157 2.46 -8.61 -4.00
C MET A 157 1.35 -7.72 -3.45
N GLY A 158 0.10 -8.17 -3.54
CA GLY A 158 -1.01 -7.39 -3.00
C GLY A 158 -2.34 -8.12 -3.05
N ILE A 159 -3.37 -7.41 -2.59
CA ILE A 159 -4.76 -7.85 -2.65
C ILE A 159 -5.56 -6.72 -3.29
N PHE A 160 -6.29 -7.06 -4.35
CA PHE A 160 -7.35 -6.23 -4.88
C PHE A 160 -8.60 -6.44 -4.05
N GLY A 161 -9.08 -5.36 -3.43
CA GLY A 161 -10.36 -5.32 -2.72
C GLY A 161 -11.55 -5.14 -3.67
N LYS A 162 -12.72 -4.93 -3.07
CA LYS A 162 -13.99 -4.85 -3.81
C LYS A 162 -13.96 -3.87 -4.99
N PRO A 163 -13.49 -2.62 -4.85
CA PRO A 163 -13.53 -1.65 -5.95
C PRO A 163 -12.79 -2.13 -7.20
N TYR A 164 -11.67 -2.84 -7.01
CA TYR A 164 -10.84 -3.34 -8.11
C TYR A 164 -11.35 -4.68 -8.66
N VAL A 165 -11.91 -5.54 -7.80
CA VAL A 165 -12.59 -6.77 -8.25
C VAL A 165 -13.81 -6.43 -9.10
N ASP A 166 -14.58 -5.41 -8.72
CA ASP A 166 -15.71 -4.91 -9.50
C ASP A 166 -15.24 -4.25 -10.81
N LEU A 167 -14.14 -3.49 -10.78
CA LEU A 167 -13.59 -2.80 -11.95
C LEU A 167 -13.04 -3.76 -13.01
N PHE A 168 -12.14 -4.67 -12.62
CA PHE A 168 -11.43 -5.54 -13.56
C PHE A 168 -12.18 -6.86 -13.84
N GLY A 169 -13.03 -7.28 -12.91
CA GLY A 169 -13.68 -8.58 -12.94
C GLY A 169 -12.80 -9.67 -12.32
N LYS A 170 -13.44 -10.53 -11.52
CA LYS A 170 -12.79 -11.63 -10.79
C LYS A 170 -11.98 -12.57 -11.70
N ASP A 171 -12.57 -13.02 -12.81
CA ASP A 171 -11.91 -13.97 -13.71
C ASP A 171 -10.69 -13.36 -14.42
N THR A 172 -10.76 -12.07 -14.75
CA THR A 172 -9.63 -11.31 -15.28
C THR A 172 -8.48 -11.29 -14.28
N ILE A 173 -8.76 -10.96 -13.02
CA ILE A 173 -7.71 -10.92 -11.97
C ILE A 173 -7.12 -12.31 -11.72
N LEU A 174 -7.96 -13.35 -11.63
CA LEU A 174 -7.47 -14.72 -11.38
C LEU A 174 -6.61 -15.27 -12.52
N SER A 175 -6.79 -14.77 -13.74
CA SER A 175 -6.01 -15.16 -14.93
C SER A 175 -4.81 -14.27 -15.23
N MET A 176 -4.46 -13.32 -14.36
CA MET A 176 -3.29 -12.46 -14.57
C MET A 176 -2.00 -13.27 -14.77
N PRO A 177 -1.07 -12.80 -15.63
CA PRO A 177 0.20 -13.45 -15.87
C PRO A 177 1.17 -13.20 -14.70
N VAL A 178 0.96 -13.89 -13.59
CA VAL A 178 1.74 -13.72 -12.35
C VAL A 178 2.09 -15.09 -11.77
N PHE A 179 3.05 -15.14 -10.83
CA PHE A 179 3.41 -16.39 -10.16
C PHE A 179 2.21 -17.03 -9.45
N LYS A 180 1.40 -16.22 -8.75
CA LYS A 180 0.24 -16.74 -8.01
C LYS A 180 -0.90 -15.74 -7.95
N THR A 181 -2.11 -16.24 -8.15
CA THR A 181 -3.38 -15.61 -7.79
C THR A 181 -4.15 -16.50 -6.82
N GLU A 182 -4.90 -15.92 -5.89
CA GLU A 182 -5.69 -16.68 -4.93
C GLU A 182 -6.94 -15.88 -4.52
N GLU A 183 -8.11 -16.48 -4.66
CA GLU A 183 -9.35 -15.89 -4.13
C GLU A 183 -9.37 -16.03 -2.61
N ILE A 184 -9.42 -14.90 -1.90
CA ILE A 184 -9.53 -14.88 -0.43
C ILE A 184 -11.01 -14.87 -0.03
N THR A 185 -11.80 -14.03 -0.69
CA THR A 185 -13.26 -13.92 -0.58
C THR A 185 -13.81 -13.55 -1.97
N SER A 186 -15.14 -13.51 -2.13
CA SER A 186 -15.76 -13.07 -3.38
C SER A 186 -15.36 -11.65 -3.80
N ASN A 187 -14.87 -10.82 -2.87
CA ASN A 187 -14.50 -9.42 -3.09
C ASN A 187 -13.00 -9.14 -2.87
N MET A 188 -12.18 -10.17 -2.65
CA MET A 188 -10.76 -9.99 -2.38
C MET A 188 -9.93 -11.05 -3.09
N ILE A 189 -9.02 -10.60 -3.94
CA ILE A 189 -8.15 -11.49 -4.71
C ILE A 189 -6.71 -11.10 -4.47
N PHE A 190 -5.94 -12.04 -3.95
CA PHE A 190 -4.50 -11.93 -3.77
C PHE A 190 -3.77 -12.18 -5.09
N PHE A 191 -2.66 -11.48 -5.28
CA PHE A 191 -1.70 -11.77 -6.32
C PHE A 191 -0.26 -11.60 -5.83
N GLN A 192 0.65 -12.30 -6.49
CA GLN A 192 2.09 -12.21 -6.29
C GLN A 192 2.78 -12.37 -7.64
N LEU A 193 3.58 -11.36 -8.02
CA LEU A 193 4.20 -11.27 -9.35
C LEU A 193 5.25 -12.37 -9.56
N THR A 194 6.24 -12.46 -8.67
CA THR A 194 7.34 -13.44 -8.73
C THR A 194 7.31 -14.39 -7.55
N GLU A 195 7.91 -15.58 -7.67
CA GLU A 195 7.92 -16.59 -6.60
C GLU A 195 8.54 -16.08 -5.30
N THR A 196 9.65 -15.35 -5.39
CA THR A 196 10.27 -14.70 -4.23
C THR A 196 10.48 -13.22 -4.47
N LEU A 197 10.65 -12.47 -3.39
CA LEU A 197 11.05 -11.06 -3.47
C LEU A 197 12.43 -10.93 -4.11
N GLN A 198 13.32 -11.90 -3.87
CA GLN A 198 14.68 -11.88 -4.38
C GLN A 198 14.74 -12.05 -5.90
N ASP A 199 13.84 -12.82 -6.51
CA ASP A 199 13.76 -12.93 -7.96
C ASP A 199 13.50 -11.56 -8.59
N ALA A 200 12.54 -10.81 -8.03
CA ALA A 200 12.21 -9.47 -8.50
C ALA A 200 13.31 -8.43 -8.22
N ILE A 201 14.10 -8.60 -7.16
CA ILE A 201 15.25 -7.73 -6.83
C ILE A 201 16.46 -8.03 -7.73
N ASN A 202 16.71 -9.31 -8.01
CA ASN A 202 17.91 -9.74 -8.75
C ASN A 202 17.75 -9.55 -10.26
N ASP A 203 16.53 -9.60 -10.77
CA ASP A 203 16.20 -9.37 -12.18
C ASP A 203 15.04 -8.36 -12.29
N TYR A 204 15.37 -7.10 -12.04
CA TYR A 204 14.37 -6.03 -12.03
C TYR A 204 13.80 -5.75 -13.42
N GLU A 205 14.57 -5.96 -14.49
CA GLU A 205 14.09 -5.79 -15.86
C GLU A 205 12.97 -6.80 -16.16
N ALA A 206 13.18 -8.09 -15.87
CA ALA A 206 12.15 -9.10 -16.00
C ALA A 206 10.93 -8.83 -15.11
N PHE A 207 11.15 -8.32 -13.90
CA PHE A 207 10.07 -7.88 -13.00
C PHE A 207 9.26 -6.72 -13.60
N SER A 208 9.94 -5.74 -14.21
CA SER A 208 9.29 -4.60 -14.85
C SER A 208 8.45 -5.03 -16.06
N ASP A 209 8.99 -5.91 -16.90
CA ASP A 209 8.28 -6.50 -18.02
C ASP A 209 7.03 -7.26 -17.58
N LEU A 210 7.13 -7.98 -16.46
CA LEU A 210 5.99 -8.69 -15.88
C LEU A 210 4.88 -7.72 -15.43
N ARG A 211 5.24 -6.60 -14.79
CA ARG A 211 4.28 -5.55 -14.43
C ARG A 211 3.55 -5.01 -15.67
N ASN A 212 4.28 -4.76 -16.75
CA ASN A 212 3.69 -4.27 -18.00
C ASN A 212 2.70 -5.28 -18.61
N LYS A 213 3.03 -6.58 -18.60
CA LYS A 213 2.11 -7.64 -19.03
C LYS A 213 0.83 -7.69 -18.19
N VAL A 214 0.95 -7.47 -16.88
CA VAL A 214 -0.22 -7.40 -15.99
C VAL A 214 -1.06 -6.14 -16.28
N LYS A 215 -0.43 -4.98 -16.47
CA LYS A 215 -1.12 -3.74 -16.88
C LYS A 215 -1.89 -3.94 -18.19
N GLU A 216 -1.29 -4.62 -19.18
CA GLU A 216 -1.95 -5.00 -20.44
C GLU A 216 -3.15 -5.91 -20.23
N HIS A 217 -3.00 -6.94 -19.40
CA HIS A 217 -4.05 -7.91 -19.10
C HIS A 217 -5.25 -7.31 -18.38
N LEU A 218 -5.00 -6.41 -17.42
CA LEU A 218 -6.07 -5.72 -16.66
C LEU A 218 -6.72 -4.58 -17.45
N GLY A 219 -6.07 -4.11 -18.52
CA GLY A 219 -6.46 -2.93 -19.27
C GLY A 219 -5.60 -1.72 -18.89
N LYS A 220 -4.75 -1.27 -19.83
CA LYS A 220 -3.82 -0.14 -19.64
C LYS A 220 -4.53 1.16 -19.27
N ASP A 221 -5.78 1.33 -19.70
CA ASP A 221 -6.62 2.50 -19.41
C ASP A 221 -6.99 2.69 -17.92
N ALA A 222 -6.59 1.78 -17.02
CA ALA A 222 -6.71 1.93 -15.57
C ALA A 222 -5.44 2.49 -14.89
N PHE A 223 -4.34 2.59 -15.64
CA PHE A 223 -3.03 3.02 -15.16
C PHE A 223 -2.63 4.33 -15.82
N LEU A 224 -1.78 5.11 -15.16
CA LEU A 224 -1.19 6.29 -15.76
C LEU A 224 0.00 5.88 -16.64
N GLY A 225 0.01 6.32 -17.90
CA GLY A 225 1.12 6.09 -18.82
C GLY A 225 2.31 7.02 -18.54
N GLN A 226 3.52 6.58 -18.90
CA GLN A 226 4.74 7.40 -18.78
C GLN A 226 4.66 8.68 -19.64
N GLU A 227 4.15 8.58 -20.86
CA GLU A 227 3.98 9.72 -21.77
C GLU A 227 3.01 10.78 -21.22
N GLU A 228 1.99 10.33 -20.48
CA GLU A 228 1.04 11.23 -19.83
C GLU A 228 1.78 11.96 -18.69
N TRP A 229 2.53 11.24 -17.84
CA TRP A 229 3.27 11.80 -16.71
C TRP A 229 4.22 12.96 -17.04
N ASP A 230 4.98 12.86 -18.14
CA ASP A 230 5.99 13.85 -18.53
C ASP A 230 5.38 15.21 -18.95
N GLU A 231 4.07 15.25 -19.25
CA GLU A 231 3.36 16.47 -19.62
C GLU A 231 2.66 17.18 -18.43
N LEU A 232 2.70 16.59 -17.22
CA LEU A 232 1.76 16.93 -16.15
C LEU A 232 2.45 17.46 -14.88
N GLU A 233 2.64 18.78 -14.84
CA GLU A 233 2.73 19.50 -13.56
C GLU A 233 1.34 19.52 -12.89
N PHE A 234 1.11 18.61 -11.94
CA PHE A 234 -0.04 18.54 -11.01
C PHE A 234 -1.46 18.26 -11.56
N ASP A 235 -1.71 18.37 -12.87
CA ASP A 235 -3.07 18.23 -13.47
C ASP A 235 -3.27 16.95 -14.30
N ALA A 236 -2.85 15.79 -13.76
CA ALA A 236 -2.91 14.56 -14.54
C ALA A 236 -4.34 14.16 -14.94
N PRO A 237 -4.59 13.80 -16.22
CA PRO A 237 -5.91 13.43 -16.67
C PRO A 237 -6.34 12.15 -15.97
N SER A 238 -7.62 12.07 -15.61
CA SER A 238 -8.18 10.84 -15.06
C SER A 238 -8.09 9.72 -16.11
N ALA A 239 -7.61 8.56 -15.68
CA ALA A 239 -7.66 7.33 -16.43
C ALA A 239 -9.12 6.99 -16.79
N LYS A 240 -9.34 6.21 -17.86
CA LYS A 240 -10.69 5.93 -18.35
C LYS A 240 -11.39 4.84 -17.53
N MET A 241 -10.62 4.00 -16.85
CA MET A 241 -11.12 2.91 -16.01
C MET A 241 -10.83 3.21 -14.55
N LEU A 242 -11.85 3.70 -13.83
CA LEU A 242 -11.71 4.16 -12.46
C LEU A 242 -12.46 3.24 -11.48
N PRO A 243 -11.82 2.82 -10.38
CA PRO A 243 -12.50 2.12 -9.31
C PRO A 243 -13.55 3.04 -8.66
N LYS A 244 -14.61 2.44 -8.12
CA LYS A 244 -15.61 3.16 -7.32
C LYS A 244 -15.47 2.79 -5.85
N PHE A 245 -15.11 3.76 -5.03
CA PHE A 245 -14.96 3.58 -3.59
C PHE A 245 -16.25 3.96 -2.86
N ASP A 246 -16.46 3.38 -1.68
CA ASP A 246 -17.54 3.77 -0.75
C ASP A 246 -17.13 5.02 0.05
N LEU A 247 -16.96 6.13 -0.68
CA LEU A 247 -16.62 7.44 -0.14
C LEU A 247 -17.83 8.38 -0.21
N VAL A 248 -17.94 9.28 0.76
CA VAL A 248 -18.92 10.37 0.79
C VAL A 248 -18.39 11.52 -0.04
N ASP A 249 -19.19 12.05 -0.97
CA ASP A 249 -18.82 13.26 -1.71
C ASP A 249 -18.76 14.44 -0.71
N PRO A 250 -17.65 15.19 -0.64
CA PRO A 250 -17.54 16.37 0.22
C PRO A 250 -18.69 17.38 0.05
N LYS A 251 -19.30 17.45 -1.14
CA LYS A 251 -20.45 18.33 -1.43
C LYS A 251 -21.74 17.89 -0.74
N ASP A 252 -21.85 16.62 -0.36
CA ASP A 252 -23.03 16.07 0.31
C ASP A 252 -22.98 16.28 1.84
N ILE A 253 -21.87 16.82 2.35
CA ILE A 253 -21.65 17.14 3.76
C ILE A 253 -22.20 18.54 4.04
N LYS A 254 -23.27 18.61 4.82
CA LYS A 254 -23.94 19.85 5.23
C LYS A 254 -23.34 20.48 6.48
#